data_AF-A0A444HDC6-F1
#
_entry.id   AF-A0A444HDC6-F1
#
_cell.length_a   1.000
_cell.length_b   1.000
_cell.length_c   1.000
_cell.angle_alpha   90.00
_cell.angle_beta   90.00
_cell.angle_gamma   90.00
#
_symmetry.space_group_name_H-M   'P 1'
#
loop_
_entity.id
_entity.type
_entity.pdbx_description
1 polymer ?
#
loop_
_entity_poly.entity_id
_entity_poly.type
_entity_poly.pdbx_seq_one_letter_code
_entity_poly.pdbx_strand_id
1 'polypeptide(L)'
;MEFKEAKNKFVQTWGALGSQWGINKTMAQIHALLMIAPEPLSMEDVMEELQISRGNASMNLRALMDWGIVYKEFKQGERKEFFIAEKDLDELAVKIAQERSKREIKPALKVLKEVSSAVKENKTDEAKHFTEQTTKLYDFVLKADNMLEKATEFKDNWLGKLVMKIMK
;
A
#
# COMPACT_ATOMS: atom_id res chain seq x y z
N MET A 1 -23.70 16.36 12.74
CA MET A 1 -22.86 16.26 11.54
C MET A 1 -23.71 15.65 10.46
N GLU A 2 -23.93 16.38 9.38
CA GLU A 2 -24.70 15.89 8.21
C GLU A 2 -23.86 14.87 7.42
N PHE A 3 -24.52 14.02 6.62
CA PHE A 3 -23.84 12.96 5.86
C PHE A 3 -22.70 13.50 4.99
N LYS A 4 -22.92 14.61 4.27
CA LYS A 4 -21.90 15.23 3.41
C LYS A 4 -20.68 15.70 4.19
N GLU A 5 -20.89 16.22 5.39
CA GLU A 5 -19.81 16.66 6.29
C GLU A 5 -19.02 15.46 6.80
N ALA A 6 -19.70 14.37 7.19
CA ALA A 6 -19.09 13.13 7.63
C ALA A 6 -18.21 12.50 6.52
N LYS A 7 -18.76 12.40 5.30
CA LYS A 7 -18.07 11.93 4.09
C LYS A 7 -16.79 12.73 3.84
N ASN A 8 -16.90 14.05 3.82
CA ASN A 8 -15.75 14.93 3.57
C ASN A 8 -14.68 14.79 4.66
N LYS A 9 -15.09 14.74 5.93
CA LYS A 9 -14.17 14.54 7.05
C LYS A 9 -13.42 13.21 6.93
N PHE A 10 -14.12 12.12 6.62
CA PHE A 10 -13.49 10.82 6.38
C PHE A 10 -12.45 10.87 5.26
N VAL A 11 -12.82 11.38 4.08
CA VAL A 11 -11.91 11.47 2.92
C VAL A 11 -10.67 12.30 3.25
N GLN A 12 -10.84 13.44 3.93
CA GLN A 12 -9.71 14.29 4.32
C GLN A 12 -8.80 13.61 5.35
N THR A 13 -9.38 12.98 6.38
CA THR A 13 -8.62 12.25 7.40
C THR A 13 -7.85 11.08 6.79
N TRP A 14 -8.48 10.31 5.89
CA TRP A 14 -7.81 9.20 5.21
C TRP A 14 -6.69 9.67 4.29
N GLY A 15 -6.89 10.78 3.57
CA GLY A 15 -5.83 11.42 2.78
C GLY A 15 -4.63 11.86 3.61
N ALA A 16 -4.89 12.44 4.79
CA ALA A 16 -3.85 12.85 5.72
C ALA A 16 -3.06 11.65 6.28
N LEU A 17 -3.77 10.58 6.67
CA LEU A 17 -3.16 9.34 7.13
C LEU A 17 -2.26 8.72 6.05
N GLY A 18 -2.77 8.63 4.81
CA GLY A 18 -1.99 8.15 3.67
C GLY A 18 -0.69 8.93 3.49
N SER A 19 -0.75 10.25 3.60
CA SER A 19 0.43 11.13 3.48
C SER A 19 1.48 10.87 4.57
N GLN A 20 1.03 10.66 5.82
CA GLN A 20 1.93 10.33 6.95
C GLN A 20 2.63 8.98 6.74
N TRP A 21 2.00 8.07 5.99
CA TRP A 21 2.54 6.76 5.66
C TRP A 21 3.26 6.73 4.31
N GLY A 22 3.58 7.90 3.74
CA GLY A 22 4.32 8.01 2.48
C GLY A 22 3.52 7.68 1.21
N ILE A 23 2.19 7.68 1.28
CA ILE A 23 1.30 7.56 0.13
C ILE A 23 0.89 8.95 -0.37
N ASN A 24 0.74 9.12 -1.68
CA ASN A 24 0.22 10.36 -2.24
C ASN A 24 -1.17 10.69 -1.66
N LYS A 25 -1.33 11.93 -1.16
CA LYS A 25 -2.59 12.37 -0.52
C LYS A 25 -3.82 12.15 -1.41
N THR A 26 -3.74 12.53 -2.68
CA THR A 26 -4.87 12.41 -3.61
C THR A 26 -5.18 10.96 -3.93
N MET A 27 -4.16 10.11 -4.08
CA MET A 27 -4.35 8.66 -4.22
C MET A 27 -5.16 8.08 -3.06
N ALA A 28 -4.79 8.43 -1.82
CA ALA A 28 -5.51 7.99 -0.62
C ALA A 28 -6.94 8.56 -0.58
N GLN A 29 -7.15 9.81 -0.99
CA GLN A 29 -8.50 10.41 -1.05
C GLN A 29 -9.41 9.74 -2.09
N ILE A 30 -8.89 9.40 -3.28
CA ILE A 30 -9.64 8.66 -4.30
C ILE A 30 -10.02 7.29 -3.78
N HIS A 31 -9.09 6.56 -3.16
CA HIS A 31 -9.38 5.27 -2.55
C HIS A 31 -10.45 5.39 -1.46
N ALA A 32 -10.35 6.38 -0.56
CA ALA A 32 -11.34 6.65 0.48
C ALA A 32 -12.72 6.89 -0.11
N LEU A 33 -12.81 7.74 -1.15
CA LEU A 33 -14.06 8.03 -1.85
C LEU A 33 -14.68 6.76 -2.43
N LEU A 34 -13.90 5.96 -3.17
CA LEU A 34 -14.37 4.71 -3.78
C LEU A 34 -14.74 3.65 -2.73
N MET A 35 -14.06 3.61 -1.59
CA MET A 35 -14.34 2.69 -0.48
C MET A 35 -15.71 2.92 0.14
N ILE A 36 -16.15 4.18 0.25
CA ILE A 36 -17.46 4.52 0.83
C ILE A 36 -18.56 4.75 -0.21
N ALA A 37 -18.21 4.76 -1.49
CA ALA A 37 -19.20 4.89 -2.57
C ALA A 37 -20.11 3.64 -2.60
N PRO A 38 -21.44 3.82 -2.61
CA PRO A 38 -22.38 2.72 -2.73
C PRO A 38 -22.42 2.15 -4.15
N GLU A 39 -22.12 2.98 -5.16
CA GLU A 39 -22.13 2.62 -6.57
C GLU A 39 -20.76 2.89 -7.22
N PRO A 40 -20.41 2.19 -8.31
CA PRO A 40 -19.22 2.49 -9.09
C PRO A 40 -19.22 3.94 -9.57
N LEU A 41 -18.09 4.64 -9.40
CA LEU A 41 -17.93 6.04 -9.80
C LEU A 41 -17.17 6.15 -11.12
N SER A 42 -17.59 7.07 -11.98
CA SER A 42 -16.82 7.43 -13.17
C SER A 42 -15.63 8.34 -12.82
N MET A 43 -14.72 8.54 -13.78
CA MET A 43 -13.62 9.49 -13.61
C MET A 43 -14.14 10.92 -13.37
N GLU A 44 -15.21 11.31 -14.07
CA GLU A 44 -15.87 12.59 -13.89
C GLU A 44 -16.42 12.77 -12.47
N ASP A 45 -17.06 11.72 -11.91
CA ASP A 45 -17.59 11.76 -10.54
C ASP A 45 -16.46 11.95 -9.52
N VAL A 46 -15.34 11.23 -9.69
CA VAL A 46 -14.16 11.37 -8.81
C VAL A 46 -13.57 12.79 -8.90
N MET A 47 -13.48 13.36 -10.09
CA MET A 47 -13.00 14.72 -10.29
C MET A 47 -13.90 15.75 -9.61
N GLU A 48 -15.22 15.60 -9.73
CA GLU A 48 -16.20 16.49 -9.13
C GLU A 48 -16.22 16.38 -7.60
N GLU A 49 -16.22 15.18 -7.06
CA GLU A 49 -16.26 14.95 -5.60
C GLU A 49 -15.00 15.43 -4.89
N LEU A 50 -13.83 15.30 -5.53
CA LEU A 50 -12.55 15.67 -4.92
C LEU A 50 -11.99 17.01 -5.40
N GLN A 51 -12.64 17.65 -6.37
CA GLN A 51 -12.19 18.91 -6.99
C GLN A 51 -10.76 18.79 -7.55
N ILE A 52 -10.48 17.71 -8.28
CA ILE A 52 -9.17 17.42 -8.88
C ILE A 52 -9.23 17.40 -10.41
N SER A 53 -8.09 17.67 -11.06
CA SER A 53 -8.02 17.66 -12.53
C SER A 53 -8.12 16.23 -13.10
N ARG A 54 -8.55 16.12 -14.37
CA ARG A 54 -8.62 14.84 -15.09
C ARG A 54 -7.28 14.11 -15.13
N GLY A 55 -6.18 14.84 -15.35
CA GLY A 55 -4.83 14.26 -15.36
C GLY A 55 -4.43 13.69 -14.00
N ASN A 56 -4.76 14.41 -12.92
CA ASN A 56 -4.51 13.96 -11.55
C ASN A 56 -5.37 12.72 -11.20
N ALA A 57 -6.66 12.75 -11.52
CA ALA A 57 -7.56 11.61 -11.33
C ALA A 57 -7.08 10.37 -12.10
N SER A 58 -6.76 10.51 -13.40
CA SER A 58 -6.28 9.41 -14.24
C SER A 58 -4.99 8.79 -13.72
N MET A 59 -4.02 9.62 -13.31
CA MET A 59 -2.75 9.15 -12.75
C MET A 59 -2.97 8.31 -11.50
N ASN A 60 -3.77 8.82 -10.56
CA ASN A 60 -3.98 8.16 -9.28
C ASN A 60 -4.90 6.94 -9.37
N LEU A 61 -5.94 6.97 -10.21
CA LEU A 61 -6.77 5.79 -10.49
C LEU A 61 -5.94 4.66 -11.12
N ARG A 62 -5.05 4.98 -12.06
CA ARG A 62 -4.11 4.00 -12.62
C ARG A 62 -3.19 3.43 -11.55
N ALA A 63 -2.60 4.29 -10.71
CA ALA A 63 -1.77 3.84 -9.60
C ALA A 63 -2.55 2.92 -8.65
N LEU A 64 -3.80 3.24 -8.31
CA LEU A 64 -4.63 2.38 -7.44
C LEU A 64 -4.96 1.03 -8.08
N MET A 65 -5.17 0.99 -9.40
CA MET A 65 -5.31 -0.26 -10.16
C MET A 65 -4.02 -1.06 -10.19
N ASP A 66 -2.85 -0.41 -10.34
CA ASP A 66 -1.54 -1.08 -10.30
C ASP A 66 -1.25 -1.69 -8.92
N TRP A 67 -1.78 -1.08 -7.85
CA TRP A 67 -1.75 -1.63 -6.49
C TRP A 67 -2.78 -2.77 -6.29
N GLY A 68 -3.69 -2.98 -7.25
CA GLY A 68 -4.72 -4.01 -7.18
C GLY A 68 -5.85 -3.72 -6.20
N ILE A 69 -5.98 -2.49 -5.71
CA ILE A 69 -6.96 -2.09 -4.68
C ILE A 69 -8.13 -1.28 -5.25
N VAL A 70 -8.09 -0.99 -6.56
CA VAL A 70 -9.18 -0.42 -7.35
C VAL A 70 -9.31 -1.20 -8.64
N TYR A 71 -10.54 -1.37 -9.12
CA TYR A 71 -10.86 -2.13 -10.33
C TYR A 71 -11.76 -1.31 -11.24
N LYS A 72 -11.73 -1.64 -12.54
CA LYS A 72 -12.70 -1.13 -13.51
C LYS A 72 -13.97 -1.95 -13.45
N GLU A 73 -15.10 -1.26 -13.46
CA GLU A 73 -16.42 -1.83 -13.60
C GLU A 73 -17.02 -1.37 -14.94
N PHE A 74 -17.55 -2.32 -15.72
CA PHE A 74 -18.18 -2.02 -17.00
C PHE A 74 -19.70 -2.02 -16.83
N LYS A 75 -20.35 -0.90 -17.16
CA LYS A 75 -21.81 -0.79 -17.17
C LYS A 75 -22.32 -0.94 -18.61
N GLN A 76 -23.27 -1.83 -18.84
CA GLN A 76 -23.83 -2.06 -20.17
C GLN A 76 -24.49 -0.78 -20.70
N GLY A 77 -24.18 -0.42 -21.95
CA GLY A 77 -24.71 0.79 -22.60
C GLY A 77 -23.96 2.08 -22.26
N GLU A 78 -23.07 2.06 -21.26
CA GLU A 78 -22.21 3.19 -20.92
C GLU A 78 -20.90 3.14 -21.70
N ARG A 79 -20.47 4.30 -22.22
CA ARG A 79 -19.15 4.45 -22.85
C ARG A 79 -18.05 4.84 -21.85
N LYS A 80 -18.45 5.22 -20.64
CA LYS A 80 -17.53 5.66 -19.57
C LYS A 80 -16.97 4.45 -18.83
N GLU A 81 -15.76 4.61 -18.31
CA GLU A 81 -15.18 3.68 -17.34
C GLU A 81 -15.70 4.04 -15.94
N PHE A 82 -16.07 3.02 -15.17
CA PHE A 82 -16.39 3.17 -13.76
C PHE A 82 -15.35 2.44 -12.90
N PHE A 83 -15.23 2.86 -11.66
CA PHE A 83 -14.23 2.38 -10.73
C PHE A 83 -14.88 1.96 -9.41
N ILE A 84 -14.36 0.88 -8.83
CA ILE A 84 -14.72 0.38 -7.50
C ILE A 84 -13.44 0.10 -6.71
N ALA A 85 -13.47 0.25 -5.39
CA ALA A 85 -12.38 -0.14 -4.51
C ALA A 85 -12.59 -1.56 -3.96
N GLU A 86 -11.49 -2.21 -3.56
CA GLU A 86 -11.54 -3.38 -2.69
C GLU A 86 -12.28 -3.03 -1.38
N LYS A 87 -13.32 -3.79 -1.07
CA LYS A 87 -14.17 -3.55 0.11
C LYS A 87 -13.82 -4.47 1.27
N ASP A 88 -13.18 -5.60 0.99
CA ASP A 88 -12.66 -6.49 2.02
C ASP A 88 -11.38 -5.88 2.62
N LEU A 89 -11.44 -5.53 3.90
CA LEU A 89 -10.33 -4.86 4.60
C LEU A 89 -9.12 -5.79 4.80
N ASP A 90 -9.35 -7.10 4.92
CA ASP A 90 -8.28 -8.08 5.07
C ASP A 90 -7.55 -8.25 3.74
N GLU A 91 -8.30 -8.37 2.63
CA GLU A 91 -7.73 -8.44 1.28
C GLU A 91 -7.01 -7.13 0.91
N LEU A 92 -7.56 -5.97 1.30
CA LEU A 92 -6.91 -4.67 1.12
C LEU A 92 -5.57 -4.62 1.85
N ALA A 93 -5.52 -5.05 3.12
CA ALA A 93 -4.29 -5.07 3.91
C ALA A 93 -3.23 -5.99 3.28
N VAL A 94 -3.65 -7.17 2.81
CA VAL A 94 -2.78 -8.12 2.09
C VAL A 94 -2.18 -7.50 0.84
N LYS A 95 -3.01 -6.88 -0.03
CA LYS A 95 -2.55 -6.24 -1.26
C LYS A 95 -1.56 -5.11 -1.02
N ILE A 96 -1.86 -4.26 -0.03
CA ILE A 96 -0.96 -3.18 0.38
C ILE A 96 0.39 -3.75 0.88
N ALA A 97 0.35 -4.78 1.72
CA ALA A 97 1.56 -5.40 2.26
C ALA A 97 2.43 -6.02 1.14
N GLN A 98 1.82 -6.75 0.20
CA GLN A 98 2.50 -7.35 -0.94
C GLN A 98 3.12 -6.30 -1.86
N GLU A 99 2.38 -5.25 -2.19
CA GLU A 99 2.88 -4.21 -3.08
C GLU A 99 4.00 -3.39 -2.43
N ARG A 100 3.92 -3.13 -1.11
CA ARG A 100 5.01 -2.52 -0.34
C ARG A 100 6.24 -3.42 -0.28
N SER A 101 6.08 -4.71 0.00
CA SER A 101 7.20 -5.68 -0.04
C SER A 101 7.91 -5.62 -1.39
N LYS A 102 7.14 -5.70 -2.49
CA LYS A 102 7.66 -5.65 -3.85
C LYS A 102 8.37 -4.35 -4.20
N ARG A 103 7.81 -3.19 -3.81
CA ARG A 103 8.35 -1.87 -4.19
C ARG A 103 9.48 -1.37 -3.29
N GLU A 104 9.52 -1.80 -2.02
CA GLU A 104 10.39 -1.20 -1.02
C GLU A 104 11.31 -2.25 -0.36
N ILE A 105 10.76 -3.36 0.13
CA ILE A 105 11.53 -4.34 0.89
C ILE A 105 12.46 -5.15 -0.02
N LYS A 106 11.94 -5.71 -1.13
CA LYS A 106 12.72 -6.55 -2.05
C LYS A 106 13.90 -5.79 -2.70
N PRO A 107 13.75 -4.53 -3.15
CA PRO A 107 14.88 -3.72 -3.60
C PRO A 107 15.92 -3.48 -2.51
N ALA A 108 15.51 -3.15 -1.29
CA ALA A 108 16.43 -2.96 -0.17
C ALA A 108 17.20 -4.25 0.16
N LEU A 109 16.54 -5.40 0.16
CA LEU A 109 17.16 -6.72 0.35
C LEU A 109 18.23 -7.02 -0.69
N LYS A 110 17.99 -6.65 -1.96
CA LYS A 110 18.98 -6.83 -3.04
C LYS A 110 20.26 -6.05 -2.75
N VAL A 111 20.13 -4.78 -2.36
CA VAL A 111 21.27 -3.92 -2.01
C VAL A 111 21.98 -4.44 -0.76
N LEU A 112 21.23 -4.79 0.30
CA LEU A 112 21.80 -5.31 1.55
C LEU A 112 22.61 -6.59 1.33
N LYS A 113 22.13 -7.48 0.45
CA LYS A 113 22.85 -8.70 0.07
C LYS A 113 24.14 -8.42 -0.70
N GLU A 114 24.13 -7.42 -1.58
CA GLU A 114 25.30 -7.01 -2.34
C GLU A 114 26.37 -6.44 -1.40
N VAL A 115 26.01 -5.46 -0.57
CA VAL A 115 26.98 -4.79 0.31
C VAL A 115 27.50 -5.69 1.44
N SER A 116 26.69 -6.64 1.93
CA SER A 116 27.13 -7.62 2.93
C SER A 116 28.11 -8.65 2.38
N SER A 117 28.29 -8.72 1.06
CA SER A 117 29.24 -9.63 0.41
C SER A 117 30.40 -8.95 -0.31
N ALA A 118 30.30 -7.64 -0.59
CA ALA A 118 31.26 -6.90 -1.39
C ALA A 118 32.63 -6.66 -0.73
N VAL A 119 32.71 -6.65 0.60
CA VAL A 119 33.92 -6.20 1.33
C VAL A 119 34.72 -7.33 2.00
N LYS A 120 34.42 -8.59 1.66
CA LYS A 120 34.97 -9.79 2.33
C LYS A 120 36.50 -9.92 2.28
N GLU A 121 37.16 -9.33 1.29
CA GLU A 121 38.62 -9.37 1.14
C GLU A 121 39.34 -8.27 1.94
N ASN A 122 38.62 -7.24 2.38
CA ASN A 122 39.18 -6.13 3.14
C ASN A 122 39.25 -6.49 4.64
N LYS A 123 40.46 -6.49 5.20
CA LYS A 123 40.73 -6.93 6.58
C LYS A 123 40.71 -5.81 7.62
N THR A 124 40.38 -4.57 7.24
CA THR A 124 40.23 -3.48 8.21
C THR A 124 39.06 -3.76 9.17
N ASP A 125 39.17 -3.24 10.39
CA ASP A 125 38.11 -3.44 11.40
C ASP A 125 36.81 -2.72 11.01
N GLU A 126 36.91 -1.61 10.28
CA GLU A 126 35.77 -0.91 9.68
C GLU A 126 35.02 -1.80 8.67
N ALA A 127 35.74 -2.45 7.74
CA ALA A 127 35.13 -3.31 6.74
C ALA A 127 34.47 -4.55 7.36
N LYS A 128 35.10 -5.14 8.39
CA LYS A 128 34.51 -6.23 9.17
C LYS A 128 33.22 -5.79 9.87
N HIS A 129 33.26 -4.66 10.57
CA HIS A 129 32.09 -4.15 11.30
C HIS A 129 30.93 -3.83 10.35
N PHE A 130 31.21 -3.15 9.23
CA PHE A 130 30.23 -2.87 8.19
C PHE A 130 29.58 -4.16 7.65
N THR A 131 30.40 -5.16 7.30
CA THR A 131 29.92 -6.45 6.80
C THR A 131 29.03 -7.15 7.83
N GLU A 132 29.44 -7.15 9.11
CA GLU A 132 28.65 -7.74 10.19
C GLU A 132 27.29 -7.05 10.37
N GLN A 133 27.26 -5.72 10.43
CA GLN A 133 26.02 -4.95 10.62
C GLN A 133 25.07 -5.08 9.43
N THR A 134 25.59 -5.00 8.20
CA THR A 134 24.77 -5.15 6.99
C THR A 134 24.24 -6.57 6.82
N THR A 135 25.00 -7.59 7.24
CA THR A 135 24.51 -8.98 7.30
C THR A 135 23.38 -9.13 8.31
N LYS A 136 23.54 -8.61 9.53
CA LYS A 136 22.49 -8.63 10.56
C LYS A 136 21.21 -7.95 10.08
N LEU A 137 21.35 -6.79 9.42
CA LEU A 137 20.21 -6.06 8.86
C LEU A 137 19.54 -6.83 7.72
N TYR A 138 20.31 -7.41 6.79
CA TYR A 138 19.80 -8.28 5.73
C TYR A 138 18.96 -9.42 6.30
N ASP A 139 19.49 -10.16 7.28
CA ASP A 139 18.81 -11.29 7.89
C ASP A 139 17.52 -10.88 8.62
N PHE A 140 17.54 -9.72 9.29
CA PHE A 140 16.35 -9.18 9.95
C PHE A 140 15.26 -8.82 8.95
N VAL A 141 15.60 -8.06 7.91
CA VAL A 141 14.64 -7.63 6.88
C VAL A 141 14.10 -8.84 6.11
N LEU A 142 14.94 -9.83 5.81
CA LEU A 142 14.53 -11.05 5.11
C LEU A 142 13.53 -11.87 5.95
N LYS A 143 13.77 -11.97 7.26
CA LYS A 143 12.82 -12.62 8.17
C LYS A 143 11.48 -11.88 8.21
N ALA A 144 11.51 -10.55 8.28
CA ALA A 144 10.30 -9.74 8.27
C ALA A 144 9.50 -9.89 6.95
N ASP A 145 10.18 -9.88 5.80
CA ASP A 145 9.57 -10.08 4.48
C ASP A 145 8.90 -11.46 4.37
N ASN A 146 9.62 -12.52 4.78
CA ASN A 146 9.07 -13.89 4.79
C ASN A 146 7.88 -14.05 5.74
N MET A 147 7.88 -13.33 6.88
CA MET A 147 6.73 -13.33 7.79
C MET A 147 5.52 -12.63 7.16
N LEU A 148 5.75 -11.52 6.45
CA LEU A 148 4.72 -10.80 5.71
C LEU A 148 4.13 -11.69 4.61
N GLU A 149 4.96 -12.33 3.78
CA GLU A 149 4.48 -13.24 2.73
C GLU A 149 3.62 -14.37 3.32
N LYS A 150 4.10 -15.04 4.37
CA LYS A 150 3.32 -16.09 5.06
C LYS A 150 2.03 -15.57 5.68
N ALA A 151 2.05 -14.38 6.28
CA ALA A 151 0.86 -13.78 6.86
C ALA A 151 -0.21 -13.51 5.79
N THR A 152 0.20 -13.16 4.57
CA THR A 152 -0.72 -12.95 3.44
C THR A 152 -1.28 -14.23 2.82
N GLU A 153 -0.64 -15.39 3.02
CA GLU A 153 -1.13 -16.69 2.52
C GLU A 153 -2.23 -17.30 3.40
N PHE A 154 -2.25 -17.00 4.70
CA PHE A 154 -3.29 -17.46 5.62
C PHE A 154 -4.48 -16.50 5.61
N LYS A 155 -5.41 -16.71 4.67
CA LYS A 155 -6.64 -15.91 4.51
C LYS A 155 -7.57 -15.86 5.74
N ASP A 156 -7.41 -16.74 6.73
CA ASP A 156 -8.30 -16.79 7.91
C ASP A 156 -7.68 -16.19 9.20
N ASN A 157 -8.22 -15.05 9.61
CA ASN A 157 -8.08 -14.41 10.93
C ASN A 157 -6.66 -13.95 11.34
N TRP A 158 -5.85 -13.44 10.42
CA TRP A 158 -4.45 -13.10 10.69
C TRP A 158 -4.24 -11.82 11.52
N LEU A 159 -4.98 -10.73 11.28
CA LEU A 159 -4.88 -9.48 12.06
C LEU A 159 -5.25 -9.72 13.53
N GLY A 160 -6.32 -10.50 13.78
CA GLY A 160 -6.71 -10.91 15.13
C GLY A 160 -5.64 -11.77 15.82
N LYS A 161 -4.99 -12.68 15.10
CA LYS A 161 -3.89 -13.51 15.62
C LYS A 161 -2.62 -12.69 15.88
N LEU A 162 -2.31 -11.70 15.06
CA LEU A 162 -1.15 -10.82 15.22
C LEU A 162 -1.31 -9.93 16.47
N VAL A 163 -2.47 -9.30 16.64
CA VAL A 163 -2.80 -8.51 17.84
C VAL A 163 -2.77 -9.39 19.09
N MET A 164 -3.35 -10.59 19.05
CA MET A 164 -3.31 -11.55 20.16
C MET A 164 -1.88 -11.99 20.56
N LYS A 165 -0.93 -11.99 19.61
CA LYS A 165 0.45 -12.40 19.87
C LYS A 165 1.32 -11.26 20.41
N ILE A 166 0.94 -10.01 20.16
CA ILE A 166 1.60 -8.80 20.70
C ILE A 166 1.08 -8.47 22.11
N MET A 167 -0.13 -8.91 22.46
CA MET A 167 -0.73 -8.75 23.80
C MET A 167 -0.36 -9.86 24.81
N LYS A 168 0.56 -10.75 24.45
CA LYS A 168 1.18 -11.75 25.34
C LYS A 168 2.66 -11.46 25.49
#